data_AF-A0A5Q2MZ54-F1
#
_entry.id   AF-A0A5Q2MZ54-F1
#
_cell.length_a   1.000
_cell.length_b   1.000
_cell.length_c   1.000
_cell.angle_alpha   90.00
_cell.angle_beta   90.00
_cell.angle_gamma   90.00
#
_symmetry.space_group_name_H-M   'P 1'
#
loop_
_entity.id
_entity.type
_entity.pdbx_description
1 polymer ?
#
loop_
_entity_poly.entity_id
_entity_poly.type
_entity_poly.pdbx_seq_one_letter_code
_entity_poly.pdbx_strand_id
1 'polypeptide(L)'
;MQIKGAADNAAGLAIAEKISGQVRGLNQANRNTQDGISMLRTSEGTMNSSQSILQRMRDLSLQASNGILTDSDRSTIQSEMNQLKDQLNANASQTQFNSMATNDGTLQSKQIQVGANSGQTIDITISDTSVTGLDADIDVTTQANASSSLSSLDQALGALSSNRSNVGALENRLEHSQQNIEATATQQRASESRIRDADMAKEAMLFQESGIKLYSAMMTLSMKQKTMGTGLSMLV
;
A
#
# COMPACT_ATOMS: atom_id res chain seq x y z
N MET A 1 9.89 21.19 24.77
CA MET A 1 9.88 20.69 26.16
C MET A 1 9.88 19.17 26.09
N GLN A 2 10.92 18.54 26.61
CA GLN A 2 11.00 17.08 26.74
C GLN A 2 10.28 16.67 28.03
N ILE A 3 9.49 15.61 27.94
CA ILE A 3 8.91 14.91 29.08
C ILE A 3 10.08 14.54 30.02
N LYS A 4 10.24 15.25 31.13
CA LYS A 4 11.18 14.87 32.17
C LYS A 4 10.44 14.05 33.21
N GLY A 5 10.55 12.74 33.06
CA GLY A 5 10.38 11.78 34.15
C GLY A 5 9.31 10.73 33.90
N ALA A 6 9.75 9.51 33.57
CA ALA A 6 8.97 8.28 33.79
C ALA A 6 8.59 8.07 35.28
N ALA A 7 8.99 8.97 36.18
CA ALA A 7 8.75 8.90 37.61
C ALA A 7 7.35 9.40 38.03
N ASP A 8 6.75 10.38 37.35
CA ASP A 8 5.48 11.01 37.77
C ASP A 8 4.23 10.44 37.06
N ASN A 9 4.36 9.92 35.83
CA ASN A 9 3.30 9.18 35.14
C ASN A 9 3.86 8.06 34.24
N ALA A 10 4.49 7.04 34.86
CA ALA A 10 5.06 5.89 34.16
C ALA A 10 4.04 5.17 33.25
N ALA A 11 2.80 5.03 33.73
CA ALA A 11 1.74 4.31 33.01
C ALA A 11 1.21 5.10 31.81
N GLY A 12 0.95 6.40 31.95
CA GLY A 12 0.49 7.28 30.87
C GLY A 12 1.54 7.42 29.76
N LEU A 13 2.81 7.59 30.14
CA LEU A 13 3.92 7.63 29.21
C LEU A 13 4.08 6.31 28.44
N ALA A 14 4.04 5.16 29.14
CA ALA A 14 4.16 3.86 28.49
C ALA A 14 3.02 3.59 27.49
N ILE A 15 1.78 4.01 27.81
CA ILE A 15 0.65 3.90 26.89
C ILE A 15 0.83 4.84 25.69
N ALA A 16 1.22 6.09 25.92
CA ALA A 16 1.47 7.06 24.85
C ALA A 16 2.59 6.59 23.90
N GLU A 17 3.69 6.04 24.44
CA GLU A 17 4.79 5.48 23.66
C GLU A 17 4.36 4.26 22.85
N LYS A 18 3.54 3.38 23.43
CA LYS A 18 2.94 2.25 22.72
C LYS A 18 2.05 2.70 21.56
N ILE A 19 1.17 3.66 21.79
CA ILE A 19 0.30 4.24 20.75
C ILE A 19 1.17 4.92 19.67
N SER A 20 2.20 5.66 20.07
CA SER A 20 3.15 6.29 19.14
C SER A 20 3.85 5.25 18.26
N GLY A 21 4.24 4.11 18.84
CA GLY A 21 4.78 2.96 18.12
C GLY A 21 3.79 2.39 17.12
N GLN A 22 2.53 2.21 17.52
CA GLN A 22 1.45 1.73 16.64
C GLN A 22 1.17 2.71 15.49
N VAL A 23 1.07 4.01 15.76
CA VAL A 23 0.91 5.05 14.74
C VAL A 23 2.06 5.01 13.73
N ARG A 24 3.31 4.90 14.20
CA ARG A 24 4.48 4.75 13.29
C ARG A 24 4.35 3.49 12.43
N GLY A 25 3.97 2.36 13.02
CA GLY A 25 3.71 1.11 12.31
C GLY A 25 2.61 1.24 11.26
N LEU A 26 1.47 1.87 11.61
CA LEU A 26 0.36 2.12 10.68
C LEU A 26 0.76 3.03 9.52
N ASN A 27 1.55 4.08 9.76
CA ASN A 27 2.04 4.94 8.67
C ASN A 27 2.98 4.19 7.71
N GLN A 28 3.81 3.28 8.23
CA GLN A 28 4.63 2.41 7.38
C GLN A 28 3.76 1.42 6.60
N ALA A 29 2.76 0.81 7.25
CA ALA A 29 1.79 -0.06 6.59
C ALA A 29 1.02 0.66 5.48
N ASN A 30 0.70 1.95 5.68
CA ASN A 30 0.06 2.77 4.65
C ASN A 30 0.94 2.88 3.40
N ARG A 31 2.24 3.16 3.58
CA ARG A 31 3.21 3.20 2.48
C ARG A 31 3.33 1.84 1.78
N ASN A 32 3.50 0.77 2.55
CA ASN A 32 3.57 -0.59 1.99
C ASN A 32 2.31 -0.93 1.17
N THR A 33 1.13 -0.51 1.64
CA THR A 33 -0.15 -0.71 0.94
C THR A 33 -0.19 0.07 -0.38
N GLN A 34 0.28 1.32 -0.38
CA GLN A 34 0.40 2.14 -1.60
C GLN A 34 1.40 1.56 -2.60
N ASP A 35 2.52 1.00 -2.14
CA ASP A 35 3.49 0.30 -2.98
C ASP A 35 2.85 -0.95 -3.61
N GLY A 36 2.08 -1.71 -2.82
CA GLY A 36 1.31 -2.85 -3.31
C GLY A 36 0.28 -2.48 -4.37
N ILE A 37 -0.49 -1.41 -4.15
CA ILE A 37 -1.44 -0.86 -5.15
C ILE A 37 -0.71 -0.44 -6.42
N SER A 38 0.43 0.23 -6.29
CA SER A 38 1.24 0.68 -7.44
C SER A 38 1.73 -0.51 -8.27
N MET A 39 2.20 -1.57 -7.61
CA MET A 39 2.59 -2.82 -8.27
C MET A 39 1.42 -3.46 -9.03
N LEU A 40 0.24 -3.55 -8.41
CA LEU A 40 -0.95 -4.12 -9.06
C LEU A 40 -1.37 -3.29 -10.28
N ARG A 41 -1.33 -1.96 -10.22
CA ARG A 41 -1.63 -1.08 -11.35
C ARG A 41 -0.62 -1.22 -12.50
N THR A 42 0.66 -1.37 -12.20
CA THR A 42 1.67 -1.68 -13.22
C THR A 42 1.35 -3.00 -13.91
N SER A 43 0.98 -4.03 -13.14
CA SER A 43 0.58 -5.33 -13.69
C SER A 43 -0.70 -5.25 -14.53
N GLU A 44 -1.71 -4.50 -14.08
CA GLU A 44 -2.96 -4.32 -14.83
C GLU A 44 -2.73 -3.57 -16.15
N GLY A 45 -1.85 -2.57 -16.17
CA GLY A 45 -1.46 -1.87 -17.39
C GLY A 45 -0.96 -2.83 -18.48
N THR A 46 -0.10 -3.77 -18.10
CA THR A 46 0.37 -4.84 -18.98
C THR A 46 -0.77 -5.77 -19.40
N MET A 47 -1.65 -6.19 -18.48
CA MET A 47 -2.80 -7.03 -18.80
C MET A 47 -3.75 -6.36 -19.82
N ASN A 48 -3.92 -5.04 -19.77
CA ASN A 48 -4.71 -4.28 -20.76
C ASN A 48 -4.06 -4.31 -22.15
N SER A 49 -2.73 -4.19 -22.22
CA SER A 49 -1.98 -4.34 -23.47
C SER A 49 -2.10 -5.77 -24.01
N SER A 50 -1.92 -6.78 -23.15
CA SER A 50 -2.09 -8.20 -23.49
C SER A 50 -3.49 -8.50 -24.02
N GLN A 51 -4.54 -7.92 -23.43
CA GLN A 51 -5.92 -8.08 -23.90
C GLN A 51 -6.09 -7.51 -25.31
N SER A 52 -5.52 -6.33 -25.59
CA SER A 52 -5.59 -5.70 -26.92
C SER A 52 -4.88 -6.54 -27.98
N ILE A 53 -3.73 -7.14 -27.63
CA ILE A 53 -2.99 -8.06 -28.49
C ILE A 53 -3.81 -9.32 -28.78
N LEU A 54 -4.38 -9.96 -27.75
CA LEU A 54 -5.19 -11.17 -27.92
C LEU A 54 -6.44 -10.93 -28.77
N GLN A 55 -7.10 -9.76 -28.63
CA GLN A 55 -8.22 -9.40 -29.50
C GLN A 55 -7.76 -9.23 -30.95
N ARG A 56 -6.60 -8.61 -31.20
CA ARG A 56 -6.03 -8.52 -32.56
C ARG A 56 -5.71 -9.90 -33.14
N MET A 57 -5.13 -10.81 -32.34
CA MET A 57 -4.86 -12.19 -32.75
C MET A 57 -6.15 -12.95 -33.08
N ARG A 58 -7.23 -12.68 -32.34
CA ARG A 58 -8.57 -13.23 -32.61
C ARG A 58 -9.09 -12.76 -33.96
N ASP A 59 -8.99 -11.47 -34.27
CA ASP A 59 -9.41 -10.91 -35.56
C ASP A 59 -8.64 -11.52 -36.73
N LEU A 60 -7.32 -11.70 -36.57
CA LEU A 60 -6.46 -12.35 -37.56
C LEU A 60 -6.83 -13.83 -37.74
N SER A 61 -7.17 -14.53 -36.65
CA SER A 61 -7.62 -15.92 -36.72
C SER A 61 -8.97 -16.04 -37.44
N LEU A 62 -9.90 -15.10 -37.20
CA LEU A 62 -11.15 -15.00 -37.95
C LEU A 62 -10.90 -14.74 -39.44
N GLN A 63 -9.97 -13.84 -39.76
CA GLN A 63 -9.58 -13.56 -41.13
C GLN A 63 -9.02 -14.83 -41.79
N ALA A 64 -8.04 -15.50 -41.16
CA ALA A 64 -7.42 -16.71 -41.70
C ALA A 64 -8.38 -17.91 -41.82
N SER A 65 -9.45 -17.94 -41.02
CA SER A 65 -10.52 -18.95 -41.10
C SER A 65 -11.42 -18.77 -42.33
N ASN A 66 -11.28 -17.67 -43.10
CA ASN A 66 -12.04 -17.46 -44.32
C ASN A 66 -11.55 -18.41 -45.44
N GLY A 67 -12.49 -19.16 -46.02
CA GLY A 67 -12.20 -20.16 -47.06
C GLY A 67 -11.75 -19.58 -48.40
N ILE A 68 -11.91 -18.27 -48.63
CA ILE A 68 -11.48 -17.62 -49.88
C ILE A 68 -9.99 -17.26 -49.90
N LEU A 69 -9.31 -17.27 -48.75
CA LEU A 69 -7.88 -16.96 -48.66
C LEU A 69 -7.04 -18.12 -49.20
N THR A 70 -5.89 -17.79 -49.77
CA THR A 70 -4.88 -18.78 -50.17
C THR A 70 -3.95 -19.12 -49.01
N ASP A 71 -3.18 -20.20 -49.15
CA ASP A 71 -2.19 -20.59 -48.14
C ASP A 71 -1.05 -19.56 -48.02
N SER A 72 -0.74 -18.84 -49.10
CA SER A 72 0.21 -17.71 -49.08
C SER A 72 -0.31 -16.54 -48.23
N ASP A 73 -1.61 -16.24 -48.31
CA ASP A 73 -2.22 -15.19 -47.50
C ASP A 73 -2.23 -15.60 -46.02
N ARG A 74 -2.58 -16.86 -45.73
CA ARG A 74 -2.52 -17.43 -44.37
C ARG A 74 -1.11 -17.40 -43.78
N SER A 75 -0.08 -17.67 -44.58
CA SER A 75 1.32 -17.56 -44.14
C SER A 75 1.71 -16.11 -43.75
N THR A 76 1.14 -15.11 -44.42
CA THR A 76 1.38 -13.70 -44.09
C THR A 76 0.71 -13.35 -42.77
N ILE A 77 -0.53 -13.80 -42.56
CA ILE A 77 -1.26 -13.63 -41.29
C ILE A 77 -0.54 -14.34 -40.14
N GLN A 78 -0.01 -15.55 -40.37
CA GLN A 78 0.79 -16.27 -39.37
C GLN A 78 2.03 -15.48 -38.96
N SER A 79 2.66 -14.76 -39.88
CA SER A 79 3.83 -13.92 -39.57
C SER A 79 3.45 -12.75 -38.65
N GLU A 80 2.32 -12.09 -38.89
CA GLU A 80 1.78 -11.06 -37.99
C GLU A 80 1.43 -11.66 -36.62
N MET A 81 0.81 -12.84 -36.58
CA MET A 81 0.51 -13.52 -35.32
C MET A 81 1.75 -13.92 -34.53
N ASN A 82 2.84 -14.34 -35.19
CA ASN A 82 4.10 -14.63 -34.51
C ASN A 82 4.68 -13.37 -33.86
N GLN A 83 4.62 -12.21 -34.54
CA GLN A 83 5.04 -10.94 -33.95
C GLN A 83 4.19 -10.54 -32.74
N LEU A 84 2.87 -10.71 -32.82
CA LEU A 84 1.97 -10.47 -31.70
C LEU A 84 2.23 -11.42 -30.52
N LYS A 85 2.54 -12.68 -30.81
CA LYS A 85 2.92 -13.69 -29.82
C LYS A 85 4.22 -13.29 -29.09
N ASP A 86 5.23 -12.88 -29.84
CA ASP A 86 6.50 -12.40 -29.28
C ASP A 86 6.30 -11.16 -28.43
N GLN A 87 5.46 -10.23 -28.89
CA GLN A 87 5.14 -9.01 -28.15
C GLN A 87 4.35 -9.31 -26.86
N LEU A 88 3.43 -10.28 -26.88
CA LEU A 88 2.71 -10.74 -25.69
C LEU A 88 3.67 -11.35 -24.65
N ASN A 89 4.62 -12.19 -25.09
CA ASN A 89 5.65 -12.75 -24.21
C ASN A 89 6.62 -11.69 -23.68
N ALA A 90 7.00 -10.73 -24.51
CA ALA A 90 7.83 -9.60 -24.10
C ALA A 90 7.11 -8.76 -23.03
N ASN A 91 5.84 -8.43 -23.22
CA ASN A 91 5.02 -7.72 -22.23
C ASN A 91 4.97 -8.46 -20.89
N ALA A 92 4.74 -9.77 -20.88
CA ALA A 92 4.69 -10.56 -19.65
C ALA A 92 6.05 -10.59 -18.92
N SER A 93 7.14 -10.80 -19.67
CA SER A 93 8.51 -10.98 -19.12
C SER A 93 9.23 -9.67 -18.75
N GLN A 94 8.96 -8.57 -19.47
CA GLN A 94 9.62 -7.28 -19.26
C GLN A 94 8.93 -6.40 -18.22
N THR A 95 7.66 -6.69 -17.90
CA THR A 95 6.94 -5.91 -16.88
C THR A 95 7.51 -6.21 -15.51
N GLN A 96 8.09 -5.19 -14.89
CA GLN A 96 8.70 -5.29 -13.58
C GLN A 96 8.29 -4.11 -12.70
N PHE A 97 8.10 -4.39 -11.42
CA PHE A 97 7.97 -3.38 -10.39
C PHE A 97 9.10 -3.57 -9.39
N ASN A 98 9.94 -2.55 -9.21
CA ASN A 98 11.11 -2.63 -8.33
C ASN A 98 11.99 -3.88 -8.61
N SER A 99 12.28 -4.14 -9.89
CA SER A 99 13.04 -5.30 -10.38
C SER A 99 12.41 -6.67 -10.12
N MET A 100 11.14 -6.74 -9.71
CA MET A 100 10.39 -7.97 -9.60
C MET A 100 9.46 -8.11 -10.80
N ALA A 101 9.55 -9.23 -11.52
CA ALA A 101 8.61 -9.55 -12.57
C ALA A 101 7.21 -9.77 -11.99
N THR A 102 6.20 -9.18 -12.61
CA THR A 102 4.83 -9.17 -12.08
C THR A 102 3.88 -10.07 -12.85
N ASN A 103 4.14 -10.31 -14.14
CA ASN A 103 3.16 -10.86 -15.10
C ASN A 103 3.60 -12.19 -15.75
N ASP A 104 4.73 -12.73 -15.34
CA ASP A 104 5.36 -13.98 -15.85
C ASP A 104 5.03 -15.21 -14.99
N GLY A 105 4.13 -15.07 -14.00
CA GLY A 105 3.74 -16.13 -13.08
C GLY A 105 4.73 -16.41 -11.95
N THR A 106 5.87 -15.73 -11.88
CA THR A 106 6.85 -15.90 -10.78
C THR A 106 6.40 -15.21 -9.49
N LEU A 107 5.48 -14.25 -9.59
CA LEU A 107 4.95 -13.50 -8.46
C LEU A 107 3.88 -14.29 -7.71
N GLN A 108 4.35 -15.27 -6.94
CA GLN A 108 3.53 -16.11 -6.08
C GLN A 108 3.63 -15.65 -4.62
N SER A 109 2.46 -15.46 -3.98
CA SER A 109 2.33 -15.23 -2.53
C SER A 109 3.21 -14.11 -1.96
N LYS A 110 3.24 -12.94 -2.63
CA LYS A 110 3.92 -11.76 -2.08
C LYS A 110 3.06 -11.12 -0.99
N GLN A 111 3.57 -11.13 0.23
CA GLN A 111 2.87 -10.57 1.38
C GLN A 111 3.13 -9.07 1.52
N ILE A 112 2.06 -8.28 1.48
CA ILE A 112 2.11 -6.87 1.83
C ILE A 112 1.66 -6.71 3.28
N GLN A 113 2.51 -6.15 4.12
CA GLN A 113 2.19 -5.84 5.52
C GLN A 113 1.29 -4.59 5.58
N VAL A 114 0.00 -4.80 5.85
CA VAL A 114 -1.07 -3.79 5.88
C VAL A 114 -1.50 -3.39 7.30
N GLY A 115 -0.68 -3.69 8.30
CA GLY A 115 -0.96 -3.32 9.68
C GLY A 115 0.29 -3.13 10.53
N ALA A 116 0.10 -2.68 11.76
CA ALA A 116 1.20 -2.43 12.69
C ALA A 116 1.70 -3.70 13.41
N ASN A 117 0.91 -4.77 13.42
CA ASN A 117 1.24 -6.02 14.12
C ASN A 117 1.63 -7.14 13.13
N SER A 118 2.45 -8.08 13.61
CA SER A 118 2.82 -9.28 12.83
C SER A 118 1.58 -10.07 12.41
N GLY A 119 1.57 -10.59 11.18
CA GLY A 119 0.48 -11.38 10.61
C GLY A 119 -0.65 -10.57 9.98
N GLN A 120 -0.60 -9.24 10.00
CA GLN A 120 -1.55 -8.38 9.28
C GLN A 120 -1.08 -8.17 7.83
N THR A 121 -1.14 -9.23 7.03
CA THR A 121 -0.67 -9.23 5.64
C THR A 121 -1.80 -9.50 4.64
N ILE A 122 -1.63 -8.99 3.42
CA ILE A 122 -2.42 -9.37 2.25
C ILE A 122 -1.49 -10.06 1.27
N ASP A 123 -1.84 -11.28 0.88
CA ASP A 123 -1.15 -12.03 -0.16
C ASP A 123 -1.54 -11.53 -1.54
N ILE A 124 -0.54 -11.20 -2.34
CA ILE A 124 -0.68 -10.90 -3.76
C ILE A 124 -0.15 -12.09 -4.55
N THR A 125 -1.00 -12.60 -5.44
CA THR A 125 -0.66 -13.62 -6.43
C THR A 125 -1.13 -13.13 -7.78
N ILE A 126 -0.23 -13.14 -8.76
CA ILE A 126 -0.54 -12.76 -10.13
C ILE A 126 -0.15 -13.95 -11.01
N SER A 127 -1.13 -14.47 -11.73
CA SER A 127 -0.94 -15.58 -12.66
C SER A 127 -0.11 -15.16 -13.87
N ASP A 128 0.49 -16.13 -14.54
CA ASP A 128 1.20 -15.90 -15.80
C ASP A 128 0.23 -15.40 -16.89
N THR A 129 0.65 -14.36 -17.61
CA THR A 129 -0.07 -13.76 -18.73
C THR A 129 0.65 -13.92 -20.07
N SER A 130 1.74 -14.70 -20.08
CA SER A 130 2.45 -15.11 -21.29
C SER A 130 1.62 -16.08 -22.14
N VAL A 131 2.09 -16.33 -23.37
CA VAL A 131 1.44 -17.28 -24.29
C VAL A 131 1.40 -18.69 -23.71
N THR A 132 2.44 -19.09 -22.98
CA THR A 132 2.51 -20.39 -22.30
C THR A 132 1.62 -20.44 -21.06
N GLY A 133 1.48 -19.32 -20.35
CA GLY A 133 0.58 -19.21 -19.19
C GLY A 133 -0.90 -19.21 -19.56
N LEU A 134 -1.23 -18.78 -20.79
CA LEU A 134 -2.59 -18.67 -21.31
C LEU A 134 -2.99 -19.84 -22.22
N ASP A 135 -2.13 -20.85 -22.39
CA ASP A 135 -2.34 -22.04 -23.24
C ASP A 135 -2.79 -21.71 -24.68
N ALA A 136 -2.23 -20.64 -25.24
CA ALA A 136 -2.57 -20.21 -26.58
C ALA A 136 -1.62 -20.89 -27.59
N ASP A 137 -1.90 -22.15 -27.92
CA ASP A 137 -1.32 -22.77 -29.12
C ASP A 137 -2.02 -22.20 -30.36
N ILE A 138 -1.25 -21.48 -31.16
CA ILE A 138 -1.76 -20.61 -32.22
C ILE A 138 -1.06 -20.96 -33.52
N ASP A 139 -1.84 -21.56 -34.42
CA ASP A 139 -1.47 -21.87 -35.80
C ASP A 139 -2.68 -21.58 -36.71
N VAL A 140 -2.49 -20.71 -37.70
CA VAL A 140 -3.51 -20.36 -38.72
C VAL A 140 -3.07 -20.75 -40.13
N THR A 141 -2.04 -21.58 -40.28
CA THR A 141 -1.56 -22.03 -41.59
C THR A 141 -2.63 -22.78 -42.38
N THR A 142 -3.60 -23.40 -41.70
CA THR A 142 -4.77 -24.04 -42.31
C THR A 142 -6.08 -23.47 -41.76
N GLN A 143 -7.17 -23.60 -42.53
CA GLN A 143 -8.49 -23.16 -42.09
C GLN A 143 -8.97 -23.89 -40.82
N ALA A 144 -8.66 -25.19 -40.70
CA ALA A 144 -9.02 -25.99 -39.53
C ALA A 144 -8.22 -25.57 -38.28
N ASN A 145 -6.93 -25.29 -38.44
CA ASN A 145 -6.08 -24.81 -37.35
C ASN A 145 -6.49 -23.39 -36.93
N ALA A 146 -6.91 -22.54 -37.87
CA ALA A 146 -7.41 -21.20 -37.56
C ALA A 146 -8.69 -21.23 -36.71
N SER A 147 -9.60 -22.17 -36.98
CA SER A 147 -10.79 -22.39 -36.15
C SER A 147 -10.44 -22.91 -34.74
N SER A 148 -9.42 -23.76 -34.64
CA SER A 148 -8.94 -24.27 -33.34
C SER A 148 -8.26 -23.16 -32.53
N SER A 149 -7.40 -22.37 -33.18
CA SER A 149 -6.71 -21.20 -32.60
C SER A 149 -7.71 -20.15 -32.09
N LEU A 150 -8.85 -19.99 -32.76
CA LEU A 150 -9.92 -19.09 -32.27
C LEU A 150 -10.46 -19.55 -30.91
N SER A 151 -10.67 -20.85 -30.72
CA SER A 151 -11.12 -21.40 -29.43
C SER A 151 -10.05 -21.25 -28.34
N SER A 152 -8.77 -21.47 -28.67
CA SER A 152 -7.66 -21.25 -27.73
C SER A 152 -7.54 -19.77 -27.34
N LEU A 153 -7.69 -18.85 -28.28
CA LEU A 153 -7.69 -17.40 -28.03
C LEU A 153 -8.88 -16.96 -27.17
N ASP A 154 -10.06 -17.56 -27.36
CA ASP A 154 -11.22 -17.33 -26.50
C ASP A 154 -10.96 -17.77 -25.05
N GLN A 155 -10.35 -18.93 -24.87
CA GLN A 155 -9.95 -19.43 -23.55
C GLN A 155 -8.89 -18.53 -22.90
N ALA A 156 -7.87 -18.12 -23.65
CA ALA A 156 -6.84 -17.19 -23.21
C ALA A 156 -7.43 -15.82 -22.78
N LEU A 157 -8.36 -15.28 -23.56
CA LEU A 157 -9.08 -14.04 -23.21
C LEU A 157 -9.90 -14.21 -21.93
N GLY A 158 -10.57 -15.35 -21.76
CA GLY A 158 -11.31 -15.69 -20.53
C GLY A 158 -10.39 -15.79 -19.30
N ALA A 159 -9.25 -16.47 -19.43
CA ALA A 159 -8.25 -16.60 -18.38
C ALA A 159 -7.64 -15.23 -18.01
N LEU A 160 -7.27 -14.42 -19.00
CA LEU A 160 -6.76 -13.07 -18.77
C LEU A 160 -7.81 -12.18 -18.08
N SER A 161 -9.07 -12.26 -18.50
CA SER A 161 -10.16 -11.52 -17.85
C SER A 161 -10.36 -11.95 -16.40
N SER A 162 -10.24 -13.25 -16.09
CA SER A 162 -10.28 -13.76 -14.71
C SER A 162 -9.10 -13.23 -13.88
N ASN A 163 -7.88 -13.24 -14.45
CA ASN A 163 -6.69 -12.70 -13.79
C ASN A 163 -6.84 -11.20 -13.50
N ARG A 164 -7.36 -10.41 -14.45
CA ARG A 164 -7.66 -8.98 -14.24
C ARG A 164 -8.69 -8.77 -13.14
N SER A 165 -9.74 -9.59 -13.10
CA SER A 165 -10.74 -9.53 -12.04
C SER A 165 -10.12 -9.80 -10.67
N ASN A 166 -9.18 -10.76 -10.57
CA ASN A 166 -8.47 -11.05 -9.33
C ASN A 166 -7.56 -9.89 -8.90
N VAL A 167 -6.81 -9.30 -9.83
CA VAL A 167 -5.98 -8.11 -9.57
C VAL A 167 -6.83 -6.93 -9.10
N GLY A 168 -7.95 -6.65 -9.76
CA GLY A 168 -8.87 -5.59 -9.35
C GLY A 168 -9.51 -5.85 -7.97
N ALA A 169 -9.83 -7.10 -7.65
CA ALA A 169 -10.30 -7.45 -6.30
C ALA A 169 -9.23 -7.22 -5.23
N LEU A 170 -7.96 -7.53 -5.53
CA LEU A 170 -6.83 -7.26 -4.62
C LEU A 170 -6.60 -5.76 -4.44
N GLU A 171 -6.71 -4.96 -5.51
CA GLU A 171 -6.61 -3.50 -5.44
C GLU A 171 -7.69 -2.94 -4.51
N ASN A 172 -8.96 -3.30 -4.73
CA ASN A 172 -10.06 -2.87 -3.86
C ASN A 172 -9.84 -3.24 -2.39
N ARG A 173 -9.32 -4.45 -2.12
CA ARG A 173 -8.98 -4.89 -0.76
C ARG A 173 -7.86 -4.03 -0.15
N LEU A 174 -6.83 -3.70 -0.91
CA LEU A 174 -5.74 -2.84 -0.45
C LEU A 174 -6.22 -1.40 -0.23
N GLU A 175 -7.06 -0.85 -1.10
CA GLU A 175 -7.64 0.49 -0.93
C GLU A 175 -8.51 0.59 0.32
N HIS A 176 -9.37 -0.40 0.57
CA HIS A 176 -10.13 -0.45 1.81
C HIS A 176 -9.24 -0.61 3.04
N SER A 177 -8.19 -1.43 2.93
CA SER A 177 -7.21 -1.57 4.00
C SER A 177 -6.48 -0.24 4.26
N GLN A 178 -6.12 0.50 3.21
CA GLN A 178 -5.49 1.82 3.28
C GLN A 178 -6.39 2.81 4.04
N GLN A 179 -7.66 2.91 3.65
CA GLN A 179 -8.64 3.78 4.32
C GLN A 179 -8.79 3.42 5.81
N ASN A 180 -8.83 2.11 6.12
CA ASN A 180 -8.91 1.64 7.50
C ASN A 180 -7.64 1.96 8.32
N ILE A 181 -6.45 1.82 7.73
CA ILE A 181 -5.17 2.20 8.34
C ILE A 181 -5.14 3.69 8.64
N GLU A 182 -5.55 4.54 7.70
CA GLU A 182 -5.58 6.00 7.85
C GLU A 182 -6.56 6.45 8.93
N ALA A 183 -7.77 5.87 8.96
CA ALA A 183 -8.76 6.13 10.01
C ALA A 183 -8.22 5.71 11.39
N THR A 184 -7.65 4.51 11.50
CA THR A 184 -7.09 3.99 12.75
C THR A 184 -5.90 4.83 13.22
N ALA A 185 -5.00 5.22 12.32
CA ALA A 185 -3.85 6.06 12.64
C ALA A 185 -4.29 7.44 13.16
N THR A 186 -5.32 8.04 12.56
CA THR A 186 -5.89 9.31 13.00
C THR A 186 -6.52 9.20 14.39
N GLN A 187 -7.30 8.14 14.63
CA GLN A 187 -7.94 7.91 15.93
C GLN A 187 -6.90 7.62 17.04
N GLN A 188 -5.84 6.87 16.72
CA GLN A 188 -4.74 6.61 17.64
C GLN A 188 -3.95 7.87 17.94
N ARG A 189 -3.64 8.70 16.95
CA ARG A 189 -3.01 10.02 17.15
C ARG A 189 -3.84 10.92 18.05
N ALA A 190 -5.16 10.99 17.84
CA ALA A 190 -6.05 11.77 18.68
C ALA A 190 -6.05 11.26 20.13
N SER A 191 -5.98 9.92 20.32
CA SER A 191 -5.88 9.30 21.63
C SER A 191 -4.53 9.56 22.31
N GLU A 192 -3.43 9.52 21.56
CA GLU A 192 -2.09 9.90 22.03
C GLU A 192 -2.06 11.37 22.47
N SER A 193 -2.65 12.28 21.67
CA SER A 193 -2.74 13.71 22.01
C SER A 193 -3.46 13.90 23.33
N ARG A 194 -4.65 13.30 23.52
CA ARG A 194 -5.41 13.44 24.79
C ARG A 194 -4.61 12.99 26.02
N ILE A 195 -3.83 11.91 25.90
CA ILE A 195 -3.00 11.41 27.00
C ILE A 195 -1.86 12.39 27.29
N ARG A 196 -1.13 12.82 26.26
CA ARG A 196 -0.02 13.77 26.42
C ARG A 196 -0.49 15.15 26.88
N ASP A 197 -1.61 15.64 26.36
CA ASP A 197 -2.18 16.95 26.70
C ASP A 197 -2.68 16.98 28.14
N ALA A 198 -3.24 15.87 28.65
CA ALA A 198 -3.61 15.75 30.05
C ALA A 198 -2.40 15.85 30.98
N ASP A 199 -1.29 15.18 30.63
CA ASP A 199 -0.03 15.27 31.38
C ASP A 199 0.61 16.66 31.28
N MET A 200 0.63 17.27 30.09
CA MET A 200 1.12 18.64 29.90
C MET A 200 0.30 19.66 30.68
N ALA A 201 -1.03 19.50 30.74
CA ALA A 201 -1.90 20.37 31.52
C ALA A 201 -1.62 20.24 33.04
N LYS A 202 -1.39 19.01 33.53
CA LYS A 202 -1.00 18.76 34.92
C LYS A 202 0.33 19.45 35.26
N GLU A 203 1.34 19.30 34.41
CA GLU A 203 2.65 19.93 34.58
C GLU A 203 2.57 21.46 34.54
N ALA A 204 1.77 22.02 33.63
CA ALA A 204 1.56 23.47 33.57
C ALA A 204 0.92 24.03 34.85
N MET A 205 -0.07 23.32 35.42
CA MET A 205 -0.69 23.69 36.69
C MET A 205 0.30 23.61 37.86
N LEU A 206 1.11 22.54 37.94
CA LEU A 206 2.13 22.38 38.98
C LEU A 206 3.21 23.45 38.89
N PHE A 207 3.63 23.81 37.68
CA PHE A 207 4.56 24.91 37.45
C PHE A 207 3.98 26.25 37.93
N GLN A 208 2.72 26.54 37.59
CA GLN A 208 2.04 27.76 38.02
C GLN A 208 1.84 27.79 39.55
N GLU A 209 1.45 26.68 40.17
CA GLU A 209 1.35 26.54 41.62
C GLU A 209 2.71 26.78 42.31
N SER A 210 3.78 26.18 41.77
CA SER A 210 5.14 26.34 42.28
C SER A 210 5.62 27.79 42.15
N GLY A 211 5.28 28.48 41.05
CA GLY A 211 5.54 29.91 40.87
C GLY A 211 4.82 30.78 41.89
N ILE A 212 3.53 30.50 42.16
CA ILE A 212 2.75 31.19 43.19
C ILE A 212 3.35 30.94 44.58
N LYS A 213 3.75 29.71 44.90
CA LYS A 213 4.43 29.37 46.16
C LYS A 213 5.73 30.13 46.34
N LEU A 214 6.59 30.17 45.32
CA LEU A 214 7.85 30.91 45.35
C LEU A 214 7.61 32.41 45.57
N TYR A 215 6.65 33.00 44.84
CA TYR A 215 6.29 34.39 45.02
C TYR A 215 5.76 34.69 46.43
N SER A 216 4.92 33.81 46.98
CA SER A 216 4.42 33.93 48.36
C SER A 216 5.54 33.79 49.41
N ALA A 217 6.53 32.92 49.17
CA ALA A 217 7.68 32.74 50.04
C ALA A 217 8.59 33.98 50.01
N MET A 218 8.83 34.58 48.84
CA MET A 218 9.56 35.83 48.69
C MET A 218 8.83 37.00 49.38
N MET A 219 7.52 37.12 49.19
CA MET A 219 6.66 38.09 49.89
C MET A 219 6.74 37.93 51.41
N THR A 220 6.65 36.69 51.91
CA THR A 220 6.74 36.39 53.35
C THR A 220 8.12 36.69 53.90
N LEU A 221 9.19 36.38 53.15
CA LEU A 221 10.56 36.70 53.55
C LEU A 221 10.78 38.22 53.59
N SER A 222 10.32 38.95 52.58
CA SER A 222 10.36 40.41 52.52
C SER A 222 9.55 41.05 53.66
N MET A 223 8.35 40.55 53.94
CA MET A 223 7.55 40.97 55.08
C MET A 223 8.25 40.69 56.42
N LYS A 224 8.85 39.51 56.59
CA LYS A 224 9.64 39.16 57.79
C LYS A 224 10.86 40.08 57.96
N GLN A 225 11.57 40.40 56.88
CA GLN A 225 12.67 41.37 56.91
C GLN A 225 12.18 42.76 57.32
N LYS A 226 11.04 43.20 56.79
CA LYS A 226 10.44 44.49 57.14
C LYS A 226 10.00 44.56 58.61
N THR A 227 9.40 43.50 59.15
CA THR A 227 9.00 43.45 60.57
C THR A 227 10.19 43.35 61.53
N MET A 228 11.30 42.71 61.13
CA MET A 228 12.54 42.68 61.92
C MET A 228 13.23 44.06 61.94
N GLY A 229 13.18 44.81 60.83
CA GLY A 229 13.68 46.19 60.79
C GLY A 229 12.91 47.16 61.69
N THR A 230 11.59 47.01 61.80
CA THR A 230 10.77 47.82 62.71
C THR A 230 10.97 47.47 64.19
N GLY A 231 11.34 46.22 64.51
CA GLY A 231 11.65 45.83 65.89
C GLY A 231 12.94 46.46 66.44
N LEU A 232 13.94 46.67 65.59
CA LEU A 232 15.20 47.35 65.95
C LEU A 232 15.05 48.89 66.04
N SER A 233 14.10 49.49 65.31
CA SER A 233 13.81 50.94 65.39
C SER A 233 12.96 51.34 66.59
N MET A 234 12.35 50.39 67.32
CA MET A 234 11.57 50.65 68.55
C MET A 234 12.39 50.45 69.84
N LEU A 235 13.69 50.16 69.72
CA LEU A 235 14.62 49.91 70.84
C LEU A 235 15.76 50.94 70.90
N VAL A 236 15.68 52.03 70.14
CA VAL A 236 16.53 53.23 70.20
C VAL A 236 15.62 54.42 70.43
#